data_AF-A0A6A6DE29-F1
#
_entry.id   AF-A0A6A6DE29-F1
#
_cell.length_a   1.000
_cell.length_b   1.000
_cell.length_c   1.000
_cell.angle_alpha   90.00
_cell.angle_beta   90.00
_cell.angle_gamma   90.00
#
_symmetry.space_group_name_H-M   'P 1'
#
loop_
_entity.id
_entity.type
_entity.pdbx_description
1 polymer ?
#
loop_
_entity_poly.entity_id
_entity_poly.type
_entity_poly.pdbx_seq_one_letter_code
_entity_poly.pdbx_strand_id
1 'polypeptide(L)'
;NIEQFKPDIDMAQLLPLFQDTISVARLLGFRFIWRDALCLIHNDAGNSHNELMDMGMIHKNRKLNIAATGSNNQQGGLLHAHDTRLTTRYP
;
A
#
# COMPACT_ATOMS: atom_id res chain seq x y z
N ASN A 1 -18.64 1.66 12.33
CA ASN A 1 -18.48 0.35 11.66
C ASN A 1 -17.03 -0.15 11.77
N ILE A 2 -16.46 -0.10 12.99
CA ILE A 2 -15.07 -0.51 13.31
C ILE A 2 -15.06 -1.90 13.98
N GLU A 3 -16.26 -2.41 14.30
CA GLU A 3 -16.55 -3.66 15.01
C GLU A 3 -16.15 -4.92 14.21
N GLN A 4 -15.82 -4.79 12.93
CA GLN A 4 -15.36 -5.90 12.09
C GLN A 4 -13.83 -5.94 12.03
N PHE A 5 -13.17 -5.92 13.19
CA PHE A 5 -11.80 -6.40 13.28
C PHE A 5 -11.83 -7.88 12.92
N LYS A 6 -11.54 -8.19 11.65
CA LYS A 6 -11.31 -9.58 11.26
C LYS A 6 -10.15 -10.13 12.10
N PRO A 7 -10.25 -11.39 12.57
CA PRO A 7 -9.15 -12.05 13.27
C PRO A 7 -7.88 -12.04 12.42
N ASP A 8 -6.74 -12.29 13.08
CA ASP A 8 -5.41 -12.36 12.48
C ASP A 8 -5.47 -12.92 11.05
N ILE A 9 -5.21 -12.05 10.08
CA ILE A 9 -5.13 -12.48 8.69
C ILE A 9 -3.78 -13.16 8.56
N ASP A 10 -3.79 -14.42 8.17
CA ASP A 10 -2.58 -15.17 7.86
C ASP A 10 -1.79 -14.42 6.78
N MET A 11 -0.58 -14.00 7.14
CA MET A 11 0.32 -13.27 6.25
C MET A 11 0.56 -14.04 4.95
N ALA A 12 0.58 -15.37 4.99
CA ALA A 12 0.80 -16.20 3.80
C ALA A 12 -0.35 -16.14 2.78
N GLN A 13 -1.55 -15.74 3.21
CA GLN A 13 -2.73 -15.64 2.34
C GLN A 13 -2.84 -14.27 1.64
N LEU A 14 -2.00 -13.31 2.04
CA LEU A 14 -1.98 -11.99 1.43
C LEU A 14 -1.17 -12.01 0.13
N LEU A 15 -1.52 -11.14 -0.82
CA LEU A 15 -0.68 -10.93 -2.00
C LEU A 15 0.71 -10.37 -1.59
N PRO A 16 1.78 -10.68 -2.35
CA PRO A 16 3.15 -10.28 -2.02
C PRO A 16 3.30 -8.81 -1.66
N LEU A 17 2.63 -7.91 -2.39
CA LEU A 17 2.66 -6.48 -2.11
C LEU A 17 2.20 -6.14 -0.68
N PHE A 18 1.16 -6.79 -0.19
CA PHE A 18 0.64 -6.54 1.16
C PHE A 18 1.54 -7.13 2.23
N GLN A 19 2.12 -8.31 1.97
CA GLN A 19 3.08 -8.91 2.88
C GLN A 19 4.30 -7.99 3.09
N ASP A 20 4.85 -7.49 1.99
CA ASP A 20 5.98 -6.57 2.03
C ASP A 20 5.62 -5.24 2.69
N THR A 21 4.47 -4.65 2.32
CA THR A 21 4.01 -3.38 2.90
C THR A 21 3.84 -3.49 4.42
N ILE A 22 3.23 -4.59 4.91
CA ILE A 22 3.09 -4.85 6.35
C ILE A 22 4.46 -5.02 7.02
N SER A 23 5.37 -5.74 6.38
CA SER A 23 6.72 -5.95 6.91
C SER A 23 7.48 -4.63 7.04
N VAL A 24 7.45 -3.79 6.01
CA VAL A 24 8.08 -2.45 6.02
C VAL A 24 7.43 -1.55 7.08
N ALA A 25 6.10 -1.51 7.14
CA ALA A 25 5.39 -0.68 8.13
C ALA A 25 5.73 -1.08 9.56
N ARG A 26 5.76 -2.39 9.87
CA ARG A 26 6.12 -2.92 11.19
C ARG A 26 7.57 -2.59 11.54
N LEU A 27 8.51 -2.73 10.60
CA LEU A 27 9.90 -2.37 10.79
C LEU A 27 10.07 -0.89 11.12
N LEU A 28 9.25 -0.03 10.52
CA LEU A 28 9.23 1.41 10.78
C LEU A 28 8.40 1.80 12.02
N GLY A 29 7.89 0.82 12.79
CA GLY A 29 7.15 1.06 14.03
C GLY A 29 5.67 1.41 13.85
N PHE A 30 5.11 1.23 12.65
CA PHE A 30 3.69 1.43 12.39
C PHE A 30 2.90 0.14 12.62
N ARG A 31 1.87 0.22 13.47
CA ARG A 31 0.99 -0.91 13.78
C ARG A 31 -0.11 -1.14 12.75
N PHE A 32 -0.53 -0.09 12.05
CA PHE A 32 -1.67 -0.11 11.14
C PHE A 32 -1.33 0.54 9.80
N ILE A 33 -1.86 -0.05 8.73
CA ILE A 33 -1.79 0.49 7.37
C ILE A 33 -3.21 0.77 6.91
N TRP A 34 -3.39 1.92 6.25
CA TRP A 34 -4.63 2.24 5.56
C TRP A 34 -4.51 1.81 4.09
N ARG A 35 -5.44 0.96 3.62
CA ARG A 35 -5.56 0.57 2.21
C ARG A 35 -6.86 1.13 1.63
N ASP A 36 -6.76 2.03 0.65
CA ASP A 36 -7.90 2.73 0.03
C ASP A 36 -8.69 1.92 -1.00
N ALA A 37 -8.37 0.64 -1.20
CA ALA A 37 -8.99 -0.21 -2.22
C ALA A 37 -10.47 -0.56 -1.95
N LEU A 38 -11.06 -0.07 -0.86
CA LEU A 38 -12.48 -0.17 -0.54
C LEU A 38 -13.24 1.14 -0.81
N CYS A 39 -12.56 2.23 -1.16
CA CYS A 39 -13.15 3.56 -1.32
C CYS A 39 -13.29 4.01 -2.79
N LEU A 40 -12.91 3.17 -3.75
CA LEU A 40 -13.19 3.40 -5.17
C LEU A 40 -14.29 2.42 -5.58
N ILE A 41 -15.55 2.83 -5.39
CA ILE A 41 -16.70 2.10 -5.92
C ILE A 41 -16.51 2.02 -7.44
N HIS A 42 -16.12 0.84 -7.93
CA HIS A 42 -15.83 0.57 -9.36
C HIS A 42 -17.10 0.40 -10.21
N ASN A 43 -18.24 0.96 -9.78
CA ASN A 43 -19.54 0.60 -10.35
C ASN A 43 -20.49 1.76 -10.67
N ASP A 44 -20.02 3.00 -10.80
CA ASP A 44 -20.83 3.95 -11.56
C ASP A 44 -19.98 4.99 -12.28
N ALA A 45 -20.23 5.12 -13.58
CA ALA A 45 -19.43 5.89 -14.54
C ALA A 45 -19.59 7.42 -14.38
N GLY A 46 -19.96 7.90 -13.20
CA GLY A 46 -20.58 9.22 -13.05
C GLY A 46 -19.87 10.25 -12.17
N ASN A 47 -19.05 9.90 -11.17
CA ASN A 47 -18.58 10.93 -10.22
C ASN A 47 -17.28 10.65 -9.46
N SER A 48 -16.28 10.01 -10.09
CA SER A 48 -14.99 9.66 -9.46
C SER A 48 -14.14 10.88 -9.03
N HIS A 49 -14.44 12.09 -9.51
CA HIS A 49 -13.59 13.26 -9.29
C HIS A 49 -13.66 13.80 -7.85
N ASN A 50 -14.84 13.76 -7.23
CA ASN A 50 -15.02 14.28 -5.87
C ASN A 50 -14.41 13.35 -4.81
N GLU A 51 -14.51 12.03 -4.99
CA GLU A 51 -13.89 11.03 -4.10
C GLU A 51 -12.35 11.07 -4.18
N LEU A 52 -11.78 11.40 -5.35
CA LEU A 52 -10.34 11.60 -5.52
C LEU A 52 -9.81 12.86 -4.83
N MET A 53 -10.60 13.94 -4.74
CA MET A 53 -10.19 15.15 -4.02
C MET A 53 -10.04 14.90 -2.52
N ASP A 54 -10.93 14.08 -1.94
CA ASP A 54 -10.84 13.68 -0.52
C ASP A 54 -9.62 12.78 -0.25
N MET A 55 -9.22 11.95 -1.22
CA MET A 55 -7.99 11.14 -1.12
C MET A 55 -6.74 12.01 -0.93
N GLY A 56 -6.69 13.20 -1.53
CA GLY A 56 -5.60 14.15 -1.33
C GLY A 56 -5.42 14.55 0.14
N MET A 57 -6.51 14.76 0.86
CA MET A 57 -6.50 15.09 2.29
C MET A 57 -6.14 13.88 3.17
N ILE A 58 -6.56 12.68 2.77
CA ILE A 58 -6.19 11.44 3.45
C ILE A 58 -4.68 11.21 3.33
N HIS A 59 -4.09 11.36 2.13
CA HIS A 59 -2.65 11.25 1.92
C HIS A 59 -1.86 12.34 2.65
N LYS A 60 -2.37 13.58 2.70
CA LYS A 60 -1.71 14.71 3.37
C LYS A 60 -1.55 14.53 4.88
N ASN A 61 -2.44 13.79 5.52
CA ASN A 61 -2.40 13.57 6.97
C ASN A 61 -1.78 12.21 7.37
N ARG A 62 -1.15 11.48 6.43
CA ARG A 62 -0.43 10.24 6.76
C ARG A 62 0.96 10.54 7.30
N LYS A 63 1.39 9.73 8.27
CA LYS A 63 2.79 9.75 8.76
C LYS A 63 3.76 9.12 7.77
N LEU A 64 3.29 8.19 6.94
CA LEU A 64 4.09 7.46 5.95
C LEU A 64 3.20 7.08 4.75
N ASN A 65 3.74 7.23 3.55
CA ASN A 65 3.13 6.73 2.32
C ASN A 65 4.08 5.72 1.67
N ILE A 66 3.62 4.49 1.43
CA ILE A 66 4.39 3.41 0.80
C ILE A 66 3.83 3.21 -0.61
N ALA A 67 4.67 3.41 -1.63
CA ALA A 67 4.29 3.26 -3.03
C ALA A 67 5.21 2.23 -3.72
N ALA A 68 4.64 1.16 -4.26
CA ALA A 68 5.37 0.15 -5.02
C ALA A 68 5.48 0.51 -6.51
N THR A 69 6.17 1.62 -6.79
CA THR A 69 6.29 2.17 -8.16
C THR A 69 7.08 1.27 -9.12
N GLY A 70 7.91 0.35 -8.59
CA GLY A 70 8.66 -0.63 -9.38
C GLY A 70 7.89 -1.91 -9.71
N SER A 71 6.61 -1.99 -9.34
CA SER A 71 5.79 -3.18 -9.48
C SER A 71 4.59 -2.93 -10.38
N ASN A 72 4.35 -3.82 -11.34
CA ASN A 72 3.26 -3.66 -12.31
C ASN A 72 1.87 -4.00 -11.71
N ASN A 73 1.84 -4.78 -10.63
CA ASN A 73 0.60 -5.20 -9.97
C ASN A 73 0.86 -5.67 -8.52
N GLN A 74 -0.19 -6.10 -7.82
CA GLN A 74 -0.08 -6.55 -6.42
C GLN A 74 0.70 -7.88 -6.24
N GLN A 75 1.01 -8.59 -7.32
CA GLN A 75 1.81 -9.82 -7.30
C GLN A 75 3.31 -9.54 -7.34
N GLY A 76 3.74 -8.42 -7.92
CA GLY A 76 5.16 -8.09 -8.04
C GLY A 76 5.84 -7.69 -6.72
N GLY A 77 5.08 -7.41 -5.66
CA GLY A 77 5.65 -7.03 -4.36
C GLY A 77 6.19 -5.60 -4.31
N LEU A 78 6.82 -5.26 -3.19
CA LEU A 78 7.54 -4.00 -2.95
C LEU A 78 9.05 -4.26 -2.82
N LEU A 79 9.43 -5.39 -2.22
CA LEU A 79 10.83 -5.72 -1.93
C LEU A 79 11.41 -6.54 -3.07
N HIS A 80 12.35 -5.95 -3.79
CA HIS A 80 13.11 -6.64 -4.83
C HIS A 80 14.55 -6.83 -4.37
N ALA A 81 15.15 -7.96 -4.74
CA ALA A 81 16.57 -8.18 -4.50
C ALA A 81 17.36 -7.09 -5.22
N HIS A 82 18.13 -6.33 -4.45
CA HIS A 82 19.00 -5.31 -4.99
C HIS A 82 20.16 -5.99 -5.73
N ASP A 83 20.26 -5.82 -7.06
CA ASP A 83 21.45 -6.27 -7.79
C ASP A 83 22.61 -5.31 -7.51
N THR A 84 23.53 -5.74 -6.65
CA THR A 84 24.74 -4.99 -6.28
C THR A 84 25.69 -4.74 -7.45
N ARG A 85 25.45 -5.33 -8.63
CA ARG A 85 26.22 -5.07 -9.85
C ARG A 85 25.71 -3.85 -10.64
N LEU A 86 24.50 -3.38 -10.34
CA LEU A 86 23.89 -2.21 -10.99
C LEU A 86 24.05 -0.91 -10.18
N THR A 87 24.73 -0.95 -9.03
CA THR A 87 25.13 0.27 -8.30
C THR A 87 26.27 0.97 -9.02
N THR A 88 25.93 1.78 -10.02
CA THR A 88 26.76 2.95 -10.32
C THR A 88 26.66 3.85 -9.10
N ARG A 89 27.78 4.12 -8.41
CA ARG A 89 27.80 5.16 -7.36
C ARG A 89 27.27 6.44 -8.02
N TYR A 90 26.17 6.96 -7.52
CA TYR A 90 25.75 8.31 -7.86
C TYR A 90 26.88 9.27 -7.40
N PRO A 91 27.36 10.19 -8.25
CA PRO A 91 28.45 11.09 -7.89
C PRO A 91 28.09 11.99 -6.71
#